data_AF-A0A933VPE2-F1
#
_entry.id   AF-A0A933VPE2-F1
#
_cell.length_a   1.000
_cell.length_b   1.000
_cell.length_c   1.000
_cell.angle_alpha   90.00
_cell.angle_beta   90.00
_cell.angle_gamma   90.00
#
_symmetry.space_group_name_H-M   'P 1'
#
loop_
_entity.id
_entity.type
_entity.pdbx_description
1 polymer ?
#
loop_
_entity_poly.entity_id
_entity_poly.type
_entity_poly.pdbx_seq_one_letter_code
_entity_poly.pdbx_strand_id
1 'polypeptide(L)'
;VLDVTVIDPAEPGFVTVYPCGGPIPTAAPLNYTPGSTVINAVVVQTGAGGTVCFYSMHEIDLIVDVNGYHPSGATFSSVQPARLMDSRSAAGLSTIDGLQFGIGLRQADSVTPIQVVSRAGVPRVVASVVLNVTVTEPRRAGFVVLYACGDPRPNAAHVNFGVGETVSNMVVAEVSTSGTVCVYTMADAHVVVDITGYHP
;
A
#
# COMPACT_ATOMS: atom_id res chain seq x y z
N VAL A 1 4.61 -2.78 -10.45
CA VAL A 1 3.73 -2.73 -9.26
C VAL A 1 2.79 -1.58 -9.48
N LEU A 2 1.50 -1.86 -9.46
CA LEU A 2 0.45 -0.90 -9.77
C LEU A 2 -0.50 -0.79 -8.59
N ASP A 3 -0.93 0.41 -8.25
CA ASP A 3 -2.14 0.58 -7.47
C ASP A 3 -3.32 0.76 -8.44
N VAL A 4 -4.33 -0.09 -8.29
CA VAL A 4 -5.51 -0.10 -9.14
C VAL A 4 -6.69 0.34 -8.29
N THR A 5 -7.34 1.44 -8.66
CA THR A 5 -8.47 1.99 -7.91
C THR A 5 -9.72 1.99 -8.77
N VAL A 6 -10.83 1.47 -8.23
CA VAL A 6 -12.17 1.56 -8.80
C VAL A 6 -12.98 2.58 -8.00
N ILE A 7 -13.67 3.47 -8.70
CA ILE A 7 -14.45 4.55 -8.10
C ILE A 7 -15.93 4.39 -8.48
N ASP A 8 -16.79 4.54 -7.47
CA ASP A 8 -18.25 4.66 -7.56
C ASP A 8 -18.91 3.74 -8.60
N PRO A 9 -18.61 2.42 -8.60
CA PRO A 9 -19.19 1.50 -9.57
C PRO A 9 -20.71 1.40 -9.33
N ALA A 10 -21.49 1.21 -10.41
CA ALA A 10 -22.95 1.07 -10.30
C ALA A 10 -23.40 -0.34 -9.89
N GLU A 11 -22.59 -1.36 -10.17
CA GLU A 11 -22.87 -2.78 -9.97
C GLU A 11 -21.72 -3.47 -9.23
N PRO A 12 -21.97 -4.58 -8.49
CA PRO A 12 -20.89 -5.38 -7.96
C PRO A 12 -20.11 -6.04 -9.09
N GLY A 13 -18.79 -6.13 -8.96
CA GLY A 13 -17.94 -6.68 -10.02
C GLY A 13 -16.48 -6.80 -9.61
N PHE A 14 -15.64 -6.97 -10.63
CA PHE A 14 -14.21 -7.14 -10.43
C PHE A 14 -13.37 -6.58 -11.58
N VAL A 15 -12.08 -6.34 -11.29
CA VAL A 15 -11.04 -5.99 -12.26
C VAL A 15 -10.00 -7.11 -12.30
N THR A 16 -9.67 -7.57 -13.50
CA THR A 16 -8.55 -8.47 -13.78
C THR A 16 -7.40 -7.70 -14.42
N VAL A 17 -6.17 -7.90 -13.93
CA VAL A 17 -4.96 -7.22 -14.40
C VAL A 17 -3.97 -8.27 -14.93
N TYR A 18 -3.48 -8.09 -16.15
CA TYR A 18 -2.71 -9.13 -16.84
C TYR A 18 -1.78 -8.55 -17.92
N PRO A 19 -0.71 -9.27 -18.33
CA PRO A 19 0.10 -8.86 -19.47
C PRO A 19 -0.75 -8.86 -20.75
N CYS A 20 -0.75 -7.74 -21.50
CA CYS A 20 -1.43 -7.69 -22.79
C CYS A 20 -0.88 -8.73 -23.76
N GLY A 21 -1.75 -9.26 -24.63
CA GLY A 21 -1.42 -10.32 -25.58
C GLY A 21 -1.53 -11.75 -25.01
N GLY A 22 -1.76 -11.90 -23.71
CA GLY A 22 -2.15 -13.16 -23.08
C GLY A 22 -3.66 -13.33 -22.96
N PRO A 23 -4.16 -14.54 -22.63
CA PRO A 23 -5.56 -14.75 -22.29
C PRO A 23 -5.90 -14.04 -20.97
N ILE A 24 -7.15 -13.58 -20.83
CA ILE A 24 -7.65 -13.00 -19.58
C ILE A 24 -7.63 -14.09 -18.50
N PRO A 25 -6.91 -13.91 -17.37
CA PRO A 25 -6.92 -14.85 -16.26
C PRO A 25 -8.27 -14.92 -15.57
N THR A 26 -8.57 -16.04 -14.92
CA THR A 26 -9.77 -16.17 -14.05
C THR A 26 -9.59 -15.55 -12.68
N ALA A 27 -8.38 -15.12 -12.32
CA ALA A 27 -8.10 -14.45 -11.07
C ALA A 27 -8.44 -12.95 -11.20
N ALA A 28 -9.12 -12.41 -10.20
CA ALA A 28 -9.44 -10.99 -10.11
C ALA A 28 -8.80 -10.41 -8.84
N PRO A 29 -7.71 -9.64 -8.94
CA PRO A 29 -7.05 -9.06 -7.78
C PRO A 29 -7.91 -7.99 -7.08
N LEU A 30 -8.90 -7.39 -7.74
CA LEU A 30 -9.72 -6.33 -7.16
C LEU A 30 -11.20 -6.63 -7.38
N ASN A 31 -11.96 -6.68 -6.28
CA ASN A 31 -13.41 -6.86 -6.27
C ASN A 31 -14.03 -5.60 -5.67
N TYR A 32 -15.21 -5.21 -6.17
CA TYR A 32 -15.88 -3.99 -5.75
C TYR A 32 -17.39 -4.19 -5.64
N THR A 33 -18.02 -3.33 -4.85
CA THR A 33 -19.49 -3.25 -4.67
C THR A 33 -19.99 -1.86 -5.03
N PRO A 34 -21.29 -1.70 -5.32
CA PRO A 34 -21.83 -0.40 -5.73
C PRO A 34 -21.49 0.73 -4.76
N GLY A 35 -21.12 1.90 -5.28
CA GLY A 35 -20.83 3.09 -4.47
C GLY A 35 -19.49 3.09 -3.73
N SER A 36 -18.67 2.04 -3.87
CA SER A 36 -17.38 1.93 -3.19
C SER A 36 -16.26 2.70 -3.89
N THR A 37 -15.26 3.14 -3.13
CA THR A 37 -13.95 3.50 -3.68
C THR A 37 -12.94 2.52 -3.10
N VAL A 38 -12.44 1.61 -3.93
CA VAL A 38 -11.55 0.53 -3.48
C VAL A 38 -10.27 0.52 -4.29
N ILE A 39 -9.16 0.27 -3.61
CA ILE A 39 -7.82 0.21 -4.16
C ILE A 39 -7.20 -1.15 -3.82
N ASN A 40 -6.42 -1.72 -4.75
CA ASN A 40 -5.55 -2.85 -4.45
C ASN A 40 -4.23 -2.75 -5.24
N ALA A 41 -3.13 -3.05 -4.57
CA ALA A 41 -1.82 -3.16 -5.18
C ALA A 41 -1.67 -4.48 -5.93
N VAL A 42 -1.20 -4.40 -7.17
CA VAL A 42 -1.02 -5.52 -8.07
C VAL A 42 0.43 -5.59 -8.56
N VAL A 43 1.05 -6.75 -8.34
CA VAL A 43 2.32 -7.12 -8.99
C VAL A 43 1.99 -7.98 -10.20
N VAL A 44 2.24 -7.46 -11.40
CA VAL A 44 1.90 -8.12 -12.66
C VAL A 44 3.09 -8.08 -13.61
N GLN A 45 3.28 -9.16 -14.37
CA GLN A 45 4.23 -9.18 -15.47
C GLN A 45 3.77 -8.27 -16.60
N THR A 46 4.71 -7.67 -17.31
CA THR A 46 4.42 -6.87 -18.50
C THR A 46 4.32 -7.76 -19.73
N GLY A 47 3.40 -7.41 -20.64
CA GLY A 47 3.32 -7.99 -21.98
C GLY A 47 4.36 -7.41 -22.93
N ALA A 48 4.26 -7.77 -24.21
CA ALA A 48 5.13 -7.23 -25.26
C ALA A 48 5.07 -5.69 -25.29
N GLY A 49 6.22 -5.03 -25.37
CA GLY A 49 6.29 -3.56 -25.34
C GLY A 49 6.04 -2.93 -23.97
N GLY A 50 6.03 -3.71 -22.87
CA GLY A 50 5.87 -3.17 -21.51
C GLY A 50 4.42 -2.94 -21.09
N THR A 51 3.44 -3.43 -21.86
CA THR A 51 2.02 -3.15 -21.67
C THR A 51 1.35 -4.03 -20.62
N VAL A 52 0.43 -3.46 -19.85
CA VAL A 52 -0.46 -4.16 -18.93
C VAL A 52 -1.91 -3.88 -19.34
N CYS A 53 -2.74 -4.92 -19.33
CA CYS A 53 -4.13 -4.86 -19.72
C CYS A 53 -5.04 -5.06 -18.51
N PHE A 54 -6.20 -4.41 -18.58
CA PHE A 54 -7.24 -4.43 -17.56
C PHE A 54 -8.53 -4.93 -18.19
N TYR A 55 -9.19 -5.86 -17.52
CA TYR A 55 -10.54 -6.26 -17.82
C TYR A 55 -11.43 -5.84 -16.66
N SER A 56 -12.51 -5.11 -16.95
CA SER A 56 -13.56 -4.80 -15.97
C SER A 56 -14.81 -5.60 -16.31
N MET A 57 -15.46 -6.15 -15.27
CA MET A 57 -16.72 -6.89 -15.45
C MET A 57 -17.88 -5.97 -15.85
N HIS A 58 -17.86 -4.72 -15.38
CA HIS A 58 -18.86 -3.69 -15.65
C HIS A 58 -18.18 -2.35 -16.01
N GLU A 59 -18.98 -1.36 -16.43
CA GLU A 59 -18.54 0.03 -16.59
C GLU A 59 -18.15 0.61 -15.22
N ILE A 60 -16.98 1.23 -15.16
CA ILE A 60 -16.37 1.76 -13.94
C ILE A 60 -15.47 2.95 -14.28
N ASP A 61 -15.25 3.81 -13.29
CA ASP A 61 -14.11 4.72 -13.29
C ASP A 61 -12.88 3.99 -12.70
N LEU A 62 -11.78 3.97 -13.46
CA LEU A 62 -10.56 3.24 -13.14
C LEU A 62 -9.36 4.20 -13.09
N ILE A 63 -8.66 4.23 -11.96
CA ILE A 63 -7.36 4.89 -11.81
C ILE A 63 -6.28 3.82 -11.70
N VAL A 64 -5.16 4.01 -12.40
CA VAL A 64 -4.00 3.12 -12.36
C VAL A 64 -2.76 3.95 -12.12
N ASP A 65 -2.15 3.75 -10.96
CA ASP A 65 -0.90 4.39 -10.57
C ASP A 65 0.26 3.39 -10.63
N VAL A 66 1.41 3.83 -11.12
CA VAL A 66 2.64 3.02 -11.13
C VAL A 66 3.47 3.35 -9.90
N ASN A 67 3.57 2.41 -8.96
CA ASN A 67 4.37 2.58 -7.74
C ASN A 67 5.84 2.23 -7.95
N GLY A 68 6.13 1.39 -8.94
CA GLY A 68 7.49 0.95 -9.25
C GLY A 68 7.51 -0.28 -10.14
N TYR A 69 8.70 -0.80 -10.40
CA TYR A 69 8.92 -2.01 -11.18
C TYR A 69 9.98 -2.89 -10.53
N HIS A 70 9.90 -4.19 -10.77
CA HIS A 70 10.97 -5.13 -10.42
C HIS A 70 11.84 -5.36 -11.65
N PRO A 71 13.13 -5.00 -11.61
CA PRO A 71 14.07 -5.37 -12.67
C PRO A 71 14.11 -6.87 -12.91
N SER A 72 14.51 -7.29 -14.12
CA SER A 72 14.77 -8.71 -14.37
C SER A 72 15.83 -9.23 -13.40
N GLY A 73 15.57 -10.37 -12.76
CA GLY A 73 16.45 -10.95 -11.74
C GLY A 73 16.34 -10.31 -10.36
N ALA A 74 15.47 -9.32 -10.16
CA ALA A 74 15.19 -8.80 -8.82
C ALA A 74 14.66 -9.91 -7.91
N THR A 75 15.20 -9.99 -6.70
CA THR A 75 14.80 -10.97 -5.68
C THR A 75 13.89 -10.33 -4.64
N PHE A 76 13.07 -11.16 -3.99
CA PHE A 76 12.29 -10.77 -2.82
C PHE A 76 12.73 -11.63 -1.63
N SER A 77 13.04 -10.98 -0.53
CA SER A 77 13.39 -11.62 0.74
C SER A 77 12.23 -11.45 1.72
N SER A 78 11.53 -12.54 2.02
CA SER A 78 10.47 -12.52 3.03
C SER A 78 11.06 -12.37 4.43
N VAL A 79 10.36 -11.65 5.30
CA VAL A 79 10.59 -11.69 6.75
C VAL A 79 9.42 -12.39 7.43
N GLN A 80 9.60 -12.79 8.70
CA GLN A 80 8.42 -13.11 9.52
C GLN A 80 7.55 -11.85 9.60
N PRO A 81 6.26 -11.91 9.21
CA PRO A 81 5.40 -10.74 9.22
C PRO A 81 5.42 -10.07 10.60
N ALA A 82 5.69 -8.77 10.62
CA ALA A 82 5.92 -8.04 11.86
C ALA A 82 5.30 -6.65 11.81
N ARG A 83 4.77 -6.19 12.94
CA ARG A 83 4.22 -4.85 13.06
C ARG A 83 5.29 -3.83 13.41
N LEU A 84 5.54 -2.90 12.51
CA LEU A 84 6.53 -1.83 12.69
C LEU A 84 5.93 -0.59 13.37
N MET A 85 4.65 -0.30 13.14
CA MET A 85 3.96 0.83 13.73
C MET A 85 2.50 0.47 14.00
N ASP A 86 2.00 0.83 15.18
CA ASP A 86 0.57 0.86 15.47
C ASP A 86 0.25 2.17 16.19
N SER A 87 -0.50 3.02 15.53
CA SER A 87 -0.90 4.30 16.10
C SER A 87 -1.89 4.16 17.27
N ARG A 88 -2.58 3.02 17.40
CA ARG A 88 -3.58 2.75 18.44
C ARG A 88 -2.92 2.32 19.73
N SER A 89 -3.62 2.52 20.85
CA SER A 89 -3.13 2.20 22.20
C SER A 89 -4.01 1.16 22.94
N ALA A 90 -4.67 0.25 22.20
CA ALA A 90 -5.55 -0.76 22.79
C ALA A 90 -4.77 -1.92 23.45
N ALA A 91 -5.35 -2.49 24.51
CA ALA A 91 -4.75 -3.62 25.22
C ALA A 91 -4.57 -4.84 24.31
N GLY A 92 -3.44 -5.54 24.45
CA GLY A 92 -3.10 -6.72 23.64
C GLY A 92 -2.50 -6.41 22.27
N LEU A 93 -2.40 -5.13 21.88
CA LEU A 93 -1.64 -4.70 20.71
C LEU A 93 -0.19 -4.37 21.10
N SER A 94 0.74 -4.62 20.18
CA SER A 94 2.14 -4.20 20.28
C SER A 94 2.77 -4.09 18.90
N THR A 95 3.90 -3.40 18.82
CA THR A 95 4.85 -3.50 17.71
C THR A 95 5.95 -4.49 18.06
N ILE A 96 6.75 -4.91 17.06
CA ILE A 96 7.78 -5.94 17.20
C ILE A 96 8.80 -5.69 18.33
N ASP A 97 9.01 -4.42 18.68
CA ASP A 97 10.01 -3.94 19.63
C ASP A 97 9.45 -2.88 20.60
N GLY A 98 8.13 -2.67 20.60
CA GLY A 98 7.47 -1.62 21.38
C GLY A 98 7.67 -0.20 20.85
N LEU A 99 8.50 0.00 19.81
CA LEU A 99 8.68 1.32 19.20
C LEU A 99 7.48 1.69 18.34
N GLN A 100 7.11 2.98 18.33
CA GLN A 100 6.00 3.51 17.54
C GLN A 100 4.65 2.80 17.78
N PHE A 101 4.45 2.31 19.01
CA PHE A 101 3.18 1.81 19.52
C PHE A 101 2.42 2.91 20.26
N GLY A 102 1.09 3.00 20.10
CA GLY A 102 0.26 3.90 20.89
C GLY A 102 0.56 5.39 20.69
N ILE A 103 1.18 5.76 19.56
CA ILE A 103 1.62 7.13 19.30
C ILE A 103 0.46 8.10 19.06
N GLY A 104 -0.80 7.63 19.03
CA GLY A 104 -2.02 8.44 18.97
C GLY A 104 -2.66 8.50 17.59
N LEU A 105 -3.66 9.35 17.41
CA LEU A 105 -4.25 9.60 16.08
C LEU A 105 -3.26 10.38 15.20
N ARG A 106 -3.11 9.99 13.93
CA ARG A 106 -2.39 10.82 12.95
C ARG A 106 -3.28 11.97 12.56
N GLN A 107 -2.79 13.19 12.74
CA GLN A 107 -3.54 14.39 12.39
C GLN A 107 -3.63 14.52 10.86
N ALA A 108 -4.66 15.21 10.40
CA ALA A 108 -4.78 15.61 9.00
C ALA A 108 -3.51 16.35 8.54
N ASP A 109 -3.12 16.09 7.29
CA ASP A 109 -1.94 16.66 6.65
C ASP A 109 -0.62 16.44 7.41
N SER A 110 -0.45 15.25 8.03
CA SER A 110 0.75 14.92 8.80
C SER A 110 1.62 13.86 8.13
N VAL A 111 2.93 13.89 8.44
CA VAL A 111 3.91 12.89 8.00
C VAL A 111 4.48 12.18 9.23
N THR A 112 4.44 10.85 9.21
CA THR A 112 5.04 10.01 10.26
C THR A 112 6.19 9.20 9.68
N PRO A 113 7.44 9.42 10.13
CA PRO A 113 8.56 8.59 9.73
C PRO A 113 8.51 7.24 10.44
N ILE A 114 8.85 6.17 9.73
CA ILE A 114 8.96 4.81 10.26
C ILE A 114 10.37 4.31 9.96
N GLN A 115 11.12 3.91 10.99
CA GLN A 115 12.35 3.16 10.77
C GLN A 115 11.97 1.75 10.32
N VAL A 116 12.50 1.31 9.18
CA VAL A 116 12.20 -0.02 8.62
C VAL A 116 13.42 -0.96 8.63
N VAL A 117 14.61 -0.44 8.38
CA VAL A 117 15.84 -1.25 8.44
C VAL A 117 16.25 -1.52 9.88
N SER A 118 16.97 -2.63 10.07
CA SER A 118 17.38 -3.11 11.41
C SER A 118 16.20 -3.41 12.35
N ARG A 119 14.99 -3.54 11.81
CA ARG A 119 13.79 -4.02 12.50
C ARG A 119 13.24 -5.21 11.74
N ALA A 120 12.58 -6.14 12.44
CA ALA A 120 11.98 -7.34 11.84
C ALA A 120 12.94 -8.16 10.94
N GLY A 121 14.25 -8.12 11.19
CA GLY A 121 15.25 -8.83 10.39
C GLY A 121 15.62 -8.18 9.05
N VAL A 122 15.16 -6.96 8.77
CA VAL A 122 15.53 -6.22 7.55
C VAL A 122 16.99 -5.73 7.64
N PRO A 123 17.84 -6.00 6.64
CA PRO A 123 19.21 -5.49 6.59
C PRO A 123 19.29 -3.96 6.59
N ARG A 124 20.46 -3.41 6.95
CA ARG A 124 20.68 -1.96 7.01
C ARG A 124 20.58 -1.25 5.65
N VAL A 125 20.86 -2.00 4.57
CA VAL A 125 20.83 -1.50 3.20
C VAL A 125 19.92 -2.43 2.41
N VAL A 126 18.83 -1.86 1.90
CA VAL A 126 17.83 -2.50 1.04
C VAL A 126 17.33 -1.45 0.05
N ALA A 127 16.94 -1.87 -1.15
CA ALA A 127 16.38 -0.94 -2.14
C ALA A 127 14.95 -0.51 -1.76
N SER A 128 14.11 -1.46 -1.34
CA SER A 128 12.71 -1.20 -0.99
C SER A 128 12.17 -2.24 -0.01
N VAL A 129 11.07 -1.90 0.65
CA VAL A 129 10.34 -2.77 1.58
C VAL A 129 8.92 -3.05 1.06
N VAL A 130 8.42 -4.24 1.38
CA VAL A 130 7.02 -4.62 1.12
C VAL A 130 6.26 -4.58 2.43
N LEU A 131 5.32 -3.65 2.49
CA LEU A 131 4.52 -3.30 3.65
C LEU A 131 3.06 -3.67 3.41
N ASN A 132 2.33 -3.91 4.49
CA ASN A 132 0.88 -3.83 4.53
C ASN A 132 0.51 -2.62 5.38
N VAL A 133 -0.24 -1.68 4.80
CA VAL A 133 -0.63 -0.43 5.46
C VAL A 133 -2.12 -0.47 5.67
N THR A 134 -2.54 -0.36 6.93
CA THR A 134 -3.94 -0.30 7.31
C THR A 134 -4.28 1.08 7.84
N VAL A 135 -5.35 1.68 7.31
CA VAL A 135 -6.00 2.86 7.88
C VAL A 135 -7.26 2.40 8.60
N THR A 136 -7.49 2.93 9.80
CA THR A 136 -8.66 2.59 10.62
C THR A 136 -9.14 3.80 11.39
N GLU A 137 -10.44 3.85 11.67
CA GLU A 137 -11.12 4.96 12.36
C GLU A 137 -10.84 6.36 11.75
N PRO A 138 -10.81 6.54 10.42
CA PRO A 138 -10.64 7.85 9.82
C PRO A 138 -11.83 8.75 10.12
N ARG A 139 -11.58 10.01 10.52
CA ARG A 139 -12.64 10.99 10.82
C ARG A 139 -13.22 11.65 9.58
N ARG A 140 -12.50 11.62 8.47
CA ARG A 140 -12.89 12.17 7.16
C ARG A 140 -12.35 11.25 6.07
N ALA A 141 -13.00 11.27 4.90
CA ALA A 141 -12.45 10.62 3.73
C ALA A 141 -11.08 11.25 3.36
N GLY A 142 -10.19 10.44 2.83
CA GLY A 142 -8.84 10.86 2.47
C GLY A 142 -7.99 9.70 1.97
N PHE A 143 -6.68 9.91 1.98
CA PHE A 143 -5.72 8.90 1.56
C PHE A 143 -4.42 8.93 2.37
N VAL A 144 -3.65 7.85 2.21
CA VAL A 144 -2.27 7.71 2.72
C VAL A 144 -1.30 7.53 1.55
N VAL A 145 -0.11 8.14 1.65
CA VAL A 145 1.00 7.99 0.71
C VAL A 145 2.25 7.55 1.47
N LEU A 146 2.97 6.57 0.93
CA LEU A 146 4.27 6.13 1.46
C LEU A 146 5.37 6.43 0.47
N TYR A 147 6.51 6.89 0.97
CA TYR A 147 7.66 7.28 0.17
C TYR A 147 8.92 7.31 1.03
N ALA A 148 10.10 7.28 0.41
CA ALA A 148 11.35 7.44 1.13
C ALA A 148 11.37 8.80 1.85
N CYS A 149 11.65 8.81 3.16
CA CYS A 149 11.74 10.07 3.88
C CYS A 149 12.85 10.97 3.32
N GLY A 150 12.54 12.25 3.12
CA GLY A 150 13.44 13.24 2.53
C GLY A 150 13.14 13.54 1.06
N ASP A 151 12.41 12.67 0.39
CA ASP A 151 11.99 12.86 -1.00
C ASP A 151 10.69 13.67 -1.09
N PRO A 152 10.43 14.33 -2.24
CA PRO A 152 9.14 14.97 -2.48
C PRO A 152 8.02 13.92 -2.47
N ARG A 153 6.94 14.21 -1.73
CA ARG A 153 5.76 13.33 -1.65
C ARG A 153 5.16 13.10 -3.05
N PRO A 154 4.99 11.85 -3.50
CA PRO A 154 4.28 11.54 -4.73
C PRO A 154 2.80 11.92 -4.69
N ASN A 155 2.18 12.08 -5.86
CA ASN A 155 0.74 12.33 -5.96
C ASN A 155 -0.11 11.05 -5.89
N ALA A 156 0.50 9.88 -6.19
CA ALA A 156 -0.20 8.59 -6.16
C ALA A 156 -0.51 8.15 -4.73
N ALA A 157 -1.78 7.82 -4.48
CA ALA A 157 -2.25 7.31 -3.19
C ALA A 157 -2.04 5.80 -3.08
N HIS A 158 -1.66 5.34 -1.90
CA HIS A 158 -1.49 3.92 -1.62
C HIS A 158 -2.72 3.30 -0.96
N VAL A 159 -3.43 4.08 -0.13
CA VAL A 159 -4.68 3.68 0.52
C VAL A 159 -5.67 4.83 0.39
N ASN A 160 -6.83 4.58 -0.21
CA ASN A 160 -7.98 5.49 -0.21
C ASN A 160 -8.99 4.99 0.82
N PHE A 161 -9.60 5.91 1.58
CA PHE A 161 -10.54 5.55 2.64
C PHE A 161 -11.67 6.57 2.79
N GLY A 162 -12.86 6.06 3.11
CA GLY A 162 -14.03 6.81 3.57
C GLY A 162 -14.05 7.01 5.09
N VAL A 163 -15.09 7.63 5.62
CA VAL A 163 -15.24 7.91 7.06
C VAL A 163 -15.54 6.62 7.83
N GLY A 164 -14.83 6.39 8.94
CA GLY A 164 -15.02 5.23 9.82
C GLY A 164 -14.59 3.89 9.24
N GLU A 165 -14.05 3.87 8.02
CA GLU A 165 -13.61 2.65 7.36
C GLU A 165 -12.36 2.04 8.01
N THR A 166 -12.20 0.73 7.84
CA THR A 166 -10.94 0.06 8.08
C THR A 166 -10.54 -0.64 6.80
N VAL A 167 -9.50 -0.11 6.15
CA VAL A 167 -9.03 -0.55 4.84
C VAL A 167 -7.53 -0.76 4.88
N SER A 168 -7.04 -1.72 4.11
CA SER A 168 -5.62 -1.98 3.98
C SER A 168 -5.21 -2.20 2.53
N ASN A 169 -3.97 -1.87 2.22
CA ASN A 169 -3.36 -2.17 0.94
C ASN A 169 -1.89 -2.58 1.13
N MET A 170 -1.40 -3.46 0.26
CA MET A 170 0.03 -3.76 0.16
C MET A 170 0.76 -2.59 -0.49
N VAL A 171 1.96 -2.27 -0.02
CA VAL A 171 2.76 -1.15 -0.52
C VAL A 171 4.19 -1.61 -0.73
N VAL A 172 4.76 -1.32 -1.90
CA VAL A 172 6.20 -1.44 -2.14
C VAL A 172 6.78 -0.03 -2.09
N ALA A 173 7.54 0.27 -1.04
CA ALA A 173 8.09 1.62 -0.80
C ALA A 173 9.61 1.60 -0.83
N GLU A 174 10.21 2.57 -1.52
CA GLU A 174 11.64 2.85 -1.40
C GLU A 174 12.00 3.27 0.02
N VAL A 175 13.22 2.94 0.43
CA VAL A 175 13.75 3.26 1.75
C VAL A 175 14.76 4.39 1.61
N SER A 176 14.63 5.43 2.45
CA SER A 176 15.60 6.53 2.45
C SER A 176 17.01 6.04 2.84
N THR A 177 18.02 6.87 2.61
CA THR A 177 19.40 6.60 3.02
C THR A 177 19.58 6.45 4.54
N SER A 178 18.63 6.96 5.33
CA SER A 178 18.58 6.78 6.80
C SER A 178 17.84 5.51 7.22
N GLY A 179 17.28 4.74 6.27
CA GLY A 179 16.58 3.51 6.56
C GLY A 179 15.11 3.71 6.95
N THR A 180 14.50 4.82 6.51
CA THR A 180 13.15 5.24 6.90
C THR A 180 12.20 5.36 5.72
N VAL A 181 10.93 5.05 5.98
CA VAL A 181 9.78 5.29 5.10
C VAL A 181 8.87 6.31 5.77
N CYS A 182 8.40 7.29 5.02
CA CYS A 182 7.51 8.33 5.51
C CYS A 182 6.07 8.01 5.09
N VAL A 183 5.16 8.08 6.06
CA VAL A 183 3.73 7.90 5.85
C VAL A 183 3.04 9.25 5.95
N TYR A 184 2.59 9.77 4.81
CA TYR A 184 1.70 10.92 4.79
C TYR A 184 0.26 10.47 5.02
N THR A 185 -0.46 11.19 5.88
CA THR A 185 -1.87 10.95 6.20
C THR A 185 -2.67 12.22 5.95
N MET A 186 -3.56 12.19 4.94
CA MET A 186 -4.33 13.37 4.54
C MET A 186 -5.36 13.80 5.59
N ALA A 187 -6.02 12.83 6.24
CA ALA A 187 -7.12 13.07 7.17
C ALA A 187 -6.89 12.33 8.49
N ASP A 188 -7.36 12.91 9.59
CA ASP A 188 -7.34 12.32 10.93
C ASP A 188 -7.68 10.83 10.92
N ALA A 189 -6.71 9.96 11.20
CA ALA A 189 -6.91 8.51 11.19
C ALA A 189 -5.87 7.76 12.03
N HIS A 190 -6.20 6.52 12.40
CA HIS A 190 -5.20 5.59 12.88
C HIS A 190 -4.56 4.87 11.69
N VAL A 191 -3.23 4.72 11.75
CA VAL A 191 -2.43 3.98 10.78
C VAL A 191 -1.69 2.84 11.48
N VAL A 192 -1.68 1.68 10.84
CA VAL A 192 -0.93 0.49 11.23
C VAL A 192 -0.06 0.08 10.05
N VAL A 193 1.21 -0.23 10.31
CA VAL A 193 2.15 -0.65 9.28
C VAL A 193 2.81 -1.95 9.70
N ASP A 194 2.56 -2.97 8.91
CA ASP A 194 3.18 -4.28 9.01
C ASP A 194 4.16 -4.48 7.85
N ILE A 195 5.24 -5.24 8.06
CA ILE A 195 6.22 -5.58 7.03
C ILE A 195 6.16 -7.08 6.73
N THR A 196 6.29 -7.46 5.46
CA THR A 196 6.29 -8.86 5.01
C THR A 196 7.57 -9.27 4.28
N GLY A 197 8.34 -8.30 3.79
CA GLY A 197 9.66 -8.56 3.21
C GLY A 197 10.31 -7.31 2.63
N TYR A 198 11.39 -7.52 1.88
CA TYR A 198 12.18 -6.46 1.26
C TYR A 198 12.84 -6.92 -0.05
N HIS A 199 13.31 -5.96 -0.82
CA HIS A 199 14.16 -6.15 -1.98
C HIS A 199 15.60 -5.73 -1.61
N PRO A 200 16.60 -6.62 -1.75
CA PRO A 200 18.00 -6.32 -1.49
C PRO A 200 18.53 -5.12 -2.28
#